data_AF-A0A848INY4-F1
#
_entry.id   AF-A0A848INY4-F1
#
_cell.length_a   1.000
_cell.length_b   1.000
_cell.length_c   1.000
_cell.angle_alpha   90.00
_cell.angle_beta   90.00
_cell.angle_gamma   90.00
#
_symmetry.space_group_name_H-M   'P 1'
#
loop_
_entity.id
_entity.type
_entity.pdbx_description
1 polymer ?
#
loop_
_entity_poly.entity_id
_entity_poly.type
_entity_poly.pdbx_seq_one_letter_code
_entity_poly.pdbx_strand_id
1 'polypeptide(L)'
;MDAPIRKTATSGEGPDQDANKPKQSVTGLKPIERLTNDDRIARIIPTADYGMEIEYYSQFARTFIRAHYNFCAAKMTVAREGKKLALDYRFRESEEWLEKAIVWANKFEFHRIPMVPASIHVSITVPLAGRLVNLINDYDILFMSVSGAAFAGSITNDERNGVLLNASRQVLAIQQLCVPDSDRYDVGGRLLEAGQL
;
A
#
# COMPACT_ATOMS: atom_id res chain seq x y z
N MET A 1 0.11 82.67 10.73
CA MET A 1 1.14 82.27 11.69
C MET A 1 1.83 81.03 11.14
N ASP A 2 3.15 81.10 11.10
CA ASP A 2 4.12 80.36 10.30
C ASP A 2 4.25 78.85 10.53
N ALA A 3 4.81 78.18 9.52
CA ALA A 3 5.43 76.85 9.60
C ALA A 3 6.89 76.95 10.17
N PRO A 4 7.76 75.94 10.02
CA PRO A 4 7.89 74.65 10.72
C PRO A 4 9.29 74.46 11.39
N ILE A 5 9.54 73.41 12.20
CA ILE A 5 10.91 72.98 12.59
C ILE A 5 11.12 71.45 12.50
N ARG A 6 11.84 71.07 11.44
CA ARG A 6 13.00 70.16 11.23
C ARG A 6 13.32 68.94 12.14
N LYS A 7 13.41 67.78 11.46
CA LYS A 7 14.23 66.54 11.57
C LYS A 7 15.35 66.44 12.63
N THR A 8 15.55 65.24 13.18
CA THR A 8 16.84 64.47 13.13
C THR A 8 16.62 62.97 13.39
N ALA A 9 17.49 62.16 12.79
CA ALA A 9 17.50 60.71 12.77
C ALA A 9 18.10 60.09 14.04
N THR A 10 17.70 58.88 14.40
CA THR A 10 18.53 57.97 15.21
C THR A 10 18.27 56.54 14.76
N SER A 11 19.35 55.92 14.28
CA SER A 11 19.47 54.51 13.90
C SER A 11 19.22 53.59 15.09
N GLY A 12 18.62 52.43 14.82
CA GLY A 12 18.46 51.33 15.76
C GLY A 12 18.08 50.08 15.01
N GLU A 13 19.09 49.41 14.45
CA GLU A 13 19.01 48.05 13.89
C GLU A 13 18.47 47.07 14.94
N GLY A 14 17.36 46.41 14.62
CA GLY A 14 16.86 45.21 15.31
C GLY A 14 17.00 44.02 14.35
N PRO A 15 17.47 42.86 14.81
CA PRO A 15 18.28 41.96 14.01
C PRO A 15 17.48 41.07 13.06
N ASP A 16 18.17 40.76 11.96
CA ASP A 16 17.82 39.92 10.85
C ASP A 16 17.27 38.53 11.22
N GLN A 17 16.31 38.14 10.40
CA GLN A 17 16.03 36.77 9.99
C GLN A 17 17.34 36.09 9.58
N ASP A 18 17.76 35.03 10.29
CA ASP A 18 18.54 33.92 9.73
C ASP A 18 18.86 32.87 10.80
N ALA A 19 17.82 32.22 11.31
CA ALA A 19 17.97 31.04 12.15
C ALA A 19 18.02 29.76 11.29
N ASN A 20 19.03 29.63 10.40
CA ASN A 20 19.60 28.32 10.04
C ASN A 20 20.91 28.46 9.22
N LYS A 21 22.01 28.90 9.85
CA LYS A 21 23.35 28.70 9.26
C LYS A 21 23.92 27.34 9.70
N PRO A 22 24.30 26.45 8.77
CA PRO A 22 24.99 25.21 9.12
C PRO A 22 26.38 25.53 9.68
N LYS A 23 26.73 24.90 10.81
CA LYS A 23 28.06 24.96 11.40
C LYS A 23 29.09 24.40 10.41
N GLN A 24 29.98 25.27 9.92
CA GLN A 24 31.11 24.86 9.08
C GLN A 24 32.02 23.89 9.86
N SER A 25 32.22 22.70 9.30
CA SER A 25 33.19 21.72 9.80
C SER A 25 34.61 22.16 9.48
N VAL A 26 35.48 22.22 10.50
CA VAL A 26 36.88 22.71 10.47
C VAL A 26 37.85 21.70 9.80
N THR A 27 37.34 20.76 9.02
CA THR A 27 38.15 19.82 8.23
C THR A 27 37.60 19.85 6.82
N GLY A 28 38.45 20.10 5.82
CA GLY A 28 38.09 20.24 4.39
C GLY A 28 37.50 19.00 3.72
N LEU A 29 36.93 18.07 4.48
CA LEU A 29 36.13 16.96 4.01
C LEU A 29 34.66 17.36 4.14
N LYS A 30 33.93 17.33 3.00
CA LYS A 30 32.48 17.51 3.01
C LYS A 30 31.86 16.49 3.98
N PRO A 31 31.01 16.91 4.92
CA PRO A 31 30.29 15.99 5.78
C PRO A 31 29.58 14.94 4.93
N ILE A 32 29.78 13.66 5.24
CA ILE A 32 29.04 12.59 4.57
C ILE A 32 27.60 12.69 5.05
N GLU A 33 26.74 13.24 4.20
CA GLU A 33 25.30 13.17 4.34
C GLU A 33 24.94 11.67 4.38
N ARG A 34 24.69 11.16 5.59
CA ARG A 34 24.20 9.79 5.76
C ARG A 34 22.77 9.78 5.26
N LEU A 35 22.62 9.52 3.97
CA LEU A 35 21.33 9.27 3.35
C LEU A 35 20.66 8.12 4.12
N THR A 36 19.64 8.45 4.91
CA THR A 36 18.65 7.47 5.34
C THR A 36 18.00 6.86 4.09
N ASN A 37 17.60 5.59 4.18
CA ASN A 37 17.20 4.79 3.01
C ASN A 37 16.12 5.49 2.14
N ASP A 38 15.29 6.33 2.77
CA ASP A 38 14.21 7.09 2.15
C ASP A 38 14.72 8.17 1.16
N ASP A 39 15.83 8.85 1.45
CA ASP A 39 16.40 9.89 0.57
C ASP A 39 17.11 9.31 -0.66
N ARG A 40 17.55 8.05 -0.58
CA ARG A 40 18.19 7.36 -1.72
C ARG A 40 17.16 6.96 -2.77
N ILE A 41 15.97 6.53 -2.35
CA ILE A 41 14.90 6.14 -3.25
C ILE A 41 14.33 7.37 -3.98
N ALA A 42 14.19 8.50 -3.27
CA ALA A 42 13.67 9.74 -3.83
C ALA A 42 14.53 10.36 -4.94
N ARG A 43 15.83 10.04 -5.03
CA ARG A 43 16.76 10.67 -5.98
C ARG A 43 17.08 9.83 -7.22
N ILE A 44 16.73 8.54 -7.22
CA ILE A 44 17.04 7.60 -8.33
C ILE A 44 15.91 7.55 -9.37
N ILE A 45 14.72 8.04 -9.04
CA ILE A 45 13.55 8.03 -9.92
C ILE A 45 12.99 9.46 -10.00
N PRO A 46 12.76 10.03 -11.20
CA PRO A 46 12.10 11.32 -11.33
C PRO A 46 10.77 11.32 -10.57
N THR A 47 10.41 12.45 -9.97
CA THR A 47 9.16 12.76 -9.25
C THR A 47 7.92 12.59 -10.14
N ALA A 48 7.63 11.37 -10.55
CA ALA A 48 6.34 10.98 -11.06
C ALA A 48 5.69 10.20 -9.92
N ASP A 49 4.61 10.76 -9.41
CA ASP A 49 3.71 10.10 -8.48
C ASP A 49 3.08 8.92 -9.23
N TYR A 50 3.77 7.77 -9.28
CA TYR A 50 3.33 6.53 -9.96
C TYR A 50 2.26 5.81 -9.13
N GLY A 51 1.32 6.55 -8.55
CA GLY A 51 0.15 5.99 -7.92
C GLY A 51 -1.03 5.97 -8.88
N MET A 52 -1.82 4.91 -8.78
CA MET A 52 -3.07 4.79 -9.52
C MET A 52 -4.24 5.06 -8.56
N GLU A 53 -5.23 5.83 -9.03
CA GLU A 53 -6.52 5.87 -8.36
C GLU A 53 -7.33 4.63 -8.74
N ILE A 54 -7.71 3.84 -7.74
CA ILE A 54 -8.49 2.62 -7.93
C ILE A 54 -9.79 2.75 -7.16
N GLU A 55 -10.89 2.40 -7.82
CA GLU A 55 -12.22 2.39 -7.24
C GLU A 55 -12.52 1.04 -6.59
N TYR A 56 -12.90 1.07 -5.30
CA TYR A 56 -13.30 -0.12 -4.55
C TYR A 56 -14.74 -0.03 -4.06
N TYR A 57 -15.51 -1.09 -4.23
CA TYR A 57 -16.90 -1.20 -3.79
C TYR A 57 -17.04 -1.85 -2.41
N SER A 58 -16.25 -2.87 -2.12
CA SER A 58 -16.32 -3.61 -0.86
C SER A 58 -15.64 -2.87 0.28
N GLN A 59 -16.22 -2.96 1.47
CA GLN A 59 -15.58 -2.42 2.68
C GLN A 59 -14.29 -3.17 3.03
N PHE A 60 -14.22 -4.47 2.76
CA PHE A 60 -13.00 -5.25 2.97
C PHE A 60 -11.82 -4.72 2.16
N ALA A 61 -11.97 -4.52 0.84
CA ALA A 61 -10.89 -4.01 -0.01
C ALA A 61 -10.44 -2.62 0.46
N ARG A 62 -11.39 -1.72 0.73
CA ARG A 62 -11.11 -0.37 1.25
C ARG A 62 -10.31 -0.40 2.55
N THR A 63 -10.72 -1.24 3.50
CA THR A 63 -10.04 -1.38 4.79
C THR A 63 -8.66 -2.00 4.61
N PHE A 64 -8.52 -3.03 3.78
CA PHE A 64 -7.24 -3.69 3.54
C PHE A 64 -6.23 -2.74 2.91
N ILE A 65 -6.63 -1.99 1.88
CA ILE A 65 -5.76 -0.99 1.23
C ILE A 65 -5.30 0.06 2.24
N ARG A 66 -6.21 0.59 3.06
CA ARG A 66 -5.87 1.65 4.04
C ARG A 66 -5.04 1.14 5.22
N ALA A 67 -5.33 -0.06 5.71
CA ALA A 67 -4.75 -0.56 6.97
C ALA A 67 -3.53 -1.47 6.77
N HIS A 68 -3.44 -2.19 5.65
CA HIS A 68 -2.51 -3.32 5.50
C HIS A 68 -1.62 -3.25 4.26
N TYR A 69 -2.07 -2.59 3.18
CA TYR A 69 -1.31 -2.58 1.92
C TYR A 69 0.10 -2.02 2.08
N ASN A 70 0.25 -0.83 2.70
CA ASN A 70 1.57 -0.20 2.85
C ASN A 70 2.55 -1.08 3.64
N PHE A 71 2.07 -1.76 4.69
CA PHE A 71 2.87 -2.73 5.43
C PHE A 71 3.31 -3.92 4.55
N CYS A 72 2.38 -4.50 3.80
CA CYS A 72 2.67 -5.64 2.92
C CYS A 72 3.65 -5.24 1.81
N ALA A 73 3.42 -4.10 1.15
CA ALA A 73 4.28 -3.58 0.09
C ALA A 73 5.72 -3.33 0.59
N ALA A 74 5.87 -2.74 1.78
CA ALA A 74 7.17 -2.57 2.41
C ALA A 74 7.87 -3.91 2.67
N LYS A 75 7.16 -4.89 3.25
CA LYS A 75 7.71 -6.23 3.52
C LYS A 75 8.05 -7.01 2.24
N MET A 76 7.28 -6.83 1.16
CA MET A 76 7.57 -7.41 -0.15
C MET A 76 8.81 -6.80 -0.80
N THR A 77 9.04 -5.50 -0.61
CA THR A 77 10.20 -4.79 -1.16
C THR A 77 11.50 -5.33 -0.58
N VAL A 78 11.52 -5.65 0.72
CA VAL A 78 12.70 -6.18 1.42
C VAL A 78 12.73 -7.72 1.51
N ALA A 79 11.78 -8.41 0.88
CA ALA A 79 11.71 -9.86 0.91
C ALA A 79 12.95 -10.48 0.24
N ARG A 80 13.49 -11.55 0.83
CA ARG A 80 14.65 -12.28 0.32
C ARG A 80 14.32 -13.76 0.13
N GLU A 81 14.94 -14.37 -0.87
CA GLU A 81 15.00 -15.81 -1.13
C GLU A 81 13.73 -16.57 -0.73
N GLY A 82 13.77 -17.29 0.40
CA GLY A 82 12.66 -18.11 0.90
C GLY A 82 11.33 -17.37 1.02
N LYS A 83 11.33 -16.15 1.55
CA LYS A 83 10.09 -15.35 1.69
C LYS A 83 9.49 -14.97 0.34
N LYS A 84 10.32 -14.65 -0.65
CA LYS A 84 9.84 -14.36 -2.02
C LYS A 84 9.18 -15.60 -2.61
N LEU A 85 9.82 -16.76 -2.48
CA LEU A 85 9.29 -18.02 -2.96
C LEU A 85 7.96 -18.39 -2.27
N ALA A 86 7.87 -18.21 -0.95
CA ALA A 86 6.65 -18.42 -0.18
C ALA A 86 5.49 -17.53 -0.65
N LEU A 87 5.79 -16.23 -0.87
CA LEU A 87 4.81 -15.28 -1.40
C LEU A 87 4.39 -15.66 -2.82
N ASP A 88 5.31 -16.03 -3.69
CA ASP A 88 5.00 -16.41 -5.08
C ASP A 88 4.06 -17.61 -5.16
N TYR A 89 4.33 -18.66 -4.37
CA TYR A 89 3.43 -19.81 -4.26
C TYR A 89 2.06 -19.41 -3.74
N ARG A 90 2.03 -18.62 -2.66
CA ARG A 90 0.75 -18.25 -2.05
C ARG A 90 -0.09 -17.34 -2.94
N PHE A 91 0.56 -16.42 -3.67
CA PHE A 91 -0.13 -15.61 -4.67
C PHE A 91 -0.74 -16.48 -5.75
N ARG A 92 0.03 -17.42 -6.32
CA ARG A 92 -0.47 -18.30 -7.38
C ARG A 92 -1.70 -19.09 -6.93
N GLU A 93 -1.68 -19.67 -5.73
CA GLU A 93 -2.85 -20.36 -5.18
C GLU A 93 -4.05 -19.43 -4.99
N SER A 94 -3.81 -18.22 -4.48
CA SER A 94 -4.85 -17.25 -4.18
C SER A 94 -5.50 -16.69 -5.45
N GLU A 95 -4.68 -16.38 -6.46
CA GLU A 95 -5.09 -15.94 -7.80
C GLU A 95 -5.91 -17.03 -8.49
N GLU A 96 -5.42 -18.28 -8.52
CA GLU A 96 -6.14 -19.41 -9.12
C GLU A 96 -7.49 -19.67 -8.43
N TRP A 97 -7.54 -19.53 -7.10
CA TRP A 97 -8.79 -19.69 -6.36
C TRP A 97 -9.79 -18.58 -6.69
N LEU A 98 -9.35 -17.31 -6.70
CA LEU A 98 -10.23 -16.18 -7.02
C LEU A 98 -10.71 -16.23 -8.46
N GLU A 99 -9.86 -16.59 -9.41
CA GLU A 99 -10.25 -16.78 -10.80
C GLU A 99 -11.38 -17.81 -10.93
N LYS A 100 -11.23 -18.98 -10.28
CA LYS A 100 -12.27 -20.02 -10.25
C LYS A 100 -13.57 -19.52 -9.59
N ALA A 101 -13.46 -18.74 -8.51
CA ALA A 101 -14.61 -18.17 -7.82
C ALA A 101 -15.34 -17.13 -8.67
N ILE A 102 -14.62 -16.29 -9.41
CA ILE A 102 -15.19 -15.31 -10.35
C ILE A 102 -15.89 -16.03 -11.50
N VAL A 103 -15.25 -17.05 -12.09
CA VAL A 103 -15.85 -17.88 -13.14
C VAL A 103 -17.12 -18.57 -12.64
N TRP A 104 -17.14 -19.04 -11.39
CA TRP A 104 -18.35 -19.58 -10.77
C TRP A 104 -19.44 -18.50 -10.60
N ALA A 105 -19.10 -17.31 -10.10
CA ALA A 105 -20.05 -16.23 -9.88
C ALA A 105 -20.68 -15.72 -11.20
N ASN A 106 -19.90 -15.70 -12.29
CA ASN A 106 -20.35 -15.27 -13.61
C ASN A 106 -21.35 -16.23 -14.28
N LYS A 107 -21.64 -17.40 -13.69
CA LYS A 107 -22.66 -18.34 -14.19
C LYS A 107 -24.09 -17.90 -13.85
N PHE A 108 -24.26 -17.01 -12.88
CA PHE A 108 -25.55 -16.61 -12.37
C PHE A 108 -26.06 -15.33 -13.04
N GLU A 109 -27.37 -15.21 -13.18
CA GLU A 109 -27.97 -13.92 -13.52
C GLU A 109 -27.69 -12.94 -12.37
N PHE A 110 -27.13 -11.77 -12.70
CA PHE A 110 -26.82 -10.73 -11.74
C PHE A 110 -27.63 -9.48 -12.04
N HIS A 111 -28.10 -8.82 -11.00
CA HIS A 111 -28.67 -7.48 -11.10
C HIS A 111 -27.62 -6.46 -10.70
N ARG A 112 -27.46 -5.40 -11.51
CA ARG A 112 -26.54 -4.31 -11.18
C ARG A 112 -27.10 -3.54 -9.98
N ILE A 113 -26.41 -3.64 -8.85
CA ILE A 113 -26.72 -2.86 -7.65
C ILE A 113 -26.03 -1.49 -7.79
N PRO A 114 -26.75 -0.36 -7.61
CA PRO A 114 -26.14 0.96 -7.58
C PRO A 114 -25.33 1.11 -6.29
N MET A 115 -24.04 0.75 -6.34
CA MET A 115 -23.09 0.92 -5.26
C MET A 115 -22.16 2.09 -5.58
N VAL A 116 -21.91 2.95 -4.59
CA VAL A 116 -20.97 4.06 -4.73
C VAL A 116 -19.56 3.56 -4.41
N PRO A 117 -18.61 3.57 -5.38
CA PRO A 117 -17.24 3.19 -5.11
C PRO A 117 -16.54 4.24 -4.24
N ALA A 118 -15.44 3.85 -3.60
CA ALA A 118 -14.50 4.80 -3.01
C ALA A 118 -13.22 4.77 -3.85
N SER A 119 -12.82 5.92 -4.40
CA SER A 119 -11.51 6.08 -5.01
C SER A 119 -10.44 6.11 -3.92
N ILE A 120 -9.41 5.29 -4.08
CA ILE A 120 -8.25 5.25 -3.19
C ILE A 120 -7.00 5.29 -4.06
N HIS A 121 -6.13 6.26 -3.77
CA HIS A 121 -4.83 6.36 -4.41
C HIS A 121 -3.88 5.29 -3.86
N VAL A 122 -3.27 4.50 -4.74
CA VAL A 122 -2.36 3.39 -4.39
C VAL A 122 -1.06 3.53 -5.17
N SER A 123 0.06 3.67 -4.45
CA SER A 123 1.41 3.66 -5.05
C SER A 123 1.90 2.23 -5.20
N ILE A 124 2.28 1.84 -6.42
CA ILE A 124 2.79 0.50 -6.73
C ILE A 124 4.29 0.61 -7.03
N THR A 125 5.10 0.18 -6.07
CA THR A 125 6.57 0.35 -6.14
C THR A 125 7.32 -0.91 -6.56
N VAL A 126 6.71 -2.09 -6.40
CA VAL A 126 7.34 -3.39 -6.71
C VAL A 126 6.33 -4.39 -7.32
N PRO A 127 6.78 -5.35 -8.14
CA PRO A 127 5.87 -6.29 -8.82
C PRO A 127 4.94 -7.08 -7.88
N LEU A 128 5.43 -7.54 -6.73
CA LEU A 128 4.61 -8.26 -5.74
C LEU A 128 3.50 -7.38 -5.14
N ALA A 129 3.76 -6.08 -4.96
CA ALA A 129 2.74 -5.14 -4.51
C ALA A 129 1.67 -4.95 -5.59
N GLY A 130 2.07 -4.89 -6.86
CA GLY A 130 1.14 -4.87 -7.99
C GLY A 130 0.25 -6.12 -8.04
N ARG A 131 0.81 -7.31 -7.79
CA ARG A 131 0.02 -8.55 -7.67
C ARG A 131 -0.97 -8.50 -6.51
N LEU A 132 -0.59 -7.92 -5.37
CA LEU A 132 -1.50 -7.73 -4.24
C LEU A 132 -2.67 -6.81 -4.60
N VAL A 133 -2.42 -5.70 -5.31
CA VAL A 133 -3.48 -4.82 -5.80
C VAL A 133 -4.42 -5.57 -6.73
N ASN A 134 -3.90 -6.35 -7.68
CA ASN A 134 -4.73 -7.16 -8.59
C ASN A 134 -5.56 -8.19 -7.82
N LEU A 135 -4.99 -8.89 -6.85
CA LEU A 135 -5.71 -9.85 -6.01
C LEU A 135 -6.87 -9.19 -5.22
N ILE A 136 -6.66 -7.96 -4.74
CA ILE A 136 -7.70 -7.18 -4.05
C ILE A 136 -8.77 -6.71 -5.04
N ASN A 137 -8.38 -6.33 -6.26
CA ASN A 137 -9.32 -5.98 -7.33
C ASN A 137 -10.18 -7.20 -7.71
N ASP A 138 -9.59 -8.39 -7.84
CA ASP A 138 -10.31 -9.64 -8.12
C ASP A 138 -11.31 -9.98 -7.00
N TYR A 139 -10.91 -9.78 -5.73
CA TYR A 139 -11.85 -9.87 -4.61
C TYR A 139 -13.03 -8.90 -4.77
N ASP A 140 -12.76 -7.65 -5.17
CA ASP A 140 -13.78 -6.61 -5.29
C ASP A 140 -14.73 -6.86 -6.46
N ILE A 141 -14.22 -7.37 -7.58
CA ILE A 141 -15.00 -7.87 -8.71
C ILE A 141 -15.91 -9.01 -8.26
N LEU A 142 -15.36 -10.01 -7.56
CA LEU A 142 -16.13 -11.13 -7.01
C LEU A 142 -17.24 -10.62 -6.09
N PHE A 143 -16.93 -9.66 -5.21
CA PHE A 143 -17.88 -9.02 -4.31
C PHE A 143 -19.06 -8.40 -5.07
N MET A 144 -18.81 -7.67 -6.15
CA MET A 144 -19.87 -7.09 -6.97
C MET A 144 -20.72 -8.18 -7.63
N SER A 145 -20.10 -9.19 -8.23
CA SER A 145 -20.80 -10.28 -8.92
C SER A 145 -21.71 -11.05 -7.95
N VAL A 146 -21.21 -11.49 -6.80
CA VAL A 146 -21.99 -12.29 -5.85
C VAL A 146 -23.03 -11.46 -5.10
N SER A 147 -22.79 -10.15 -4.90
CA SER A 147 -23.81 -9.26 -4.35
C SER A 147 -24.96 -9.08 -5.32
N GLY A 148 -24.66 -8.83 -6.61
CA GLY A 148 -25.67 -8.72 -7.66
C GLY A 148 -26.45 -10.02 -7.90
N ALA A 149 -25.79 -11.17 -7.86
CA ALA A 149 -26.43 -12.49 -7.97
C ALA A 149 -27.33 -12.79 -6.75
N ALA A 150 -26.89 -12.46 -5.53
CA ALA A 150 -27.71 -12.63 -4.34
C ALA A 150 -28.94 -11.71 -4.35
N PHE A 151 -28.79 -10.47 -4.81
CA PHE A 151 -29.92 -9.54 -4.98
C PHE A 151 -30.92 -10.03 -6.04
N ALA A 152 -30.43 -10.67 -7.10
CA ALA A 152 -31.27 -11.31 -8.12
C ALA A 152 -31.98 -12.59 -7.62
N GLY A 153 -31.62 -13.11 -6.45
CA GLY A 153 -32.11 -14.39 -5.95
C GLY A 153 -31.46 -15.62 -6.60
N SER A 154 -30.39 -15.43 -7.39
CA SER A 154 -29.68 -16.52 -8.08
C SER A 154 -28.78 -17.33 -7.16
N ILE A 155 -28.35 -16.74 -6.04
CA ILE A 155 -27.66 -17.41 -4.94
C ILE A 155 -28.24 -16.96 -3.60
N THR A 156 -28.10 -17.78 -2.58
CA THR A 156 -28.49 -17.44 -1.20
C THR A 156 -27.51 -16.46 -0.56
N ASN A 157 -27.97 -15.75 0.49
CA ASN A 157 -27.08 -14.90 1.28
C ASN A 157 -25.97 -15.70 1.99
N ASP A 158 -26.22 -16.97 2.33
CA ASP A 158 -25.24 -17.84 2.97
C ASP A 158 -24.13 -18.24 1.98
N GLU A 159 -24.48 -18.57 0.74
CA GLU A 159 -23.50 -18.81 -0.33
C GLU A 159 -22.66 -17.55 -0.59
N ARG A 160 -23.30 -16.38 -0.69
CA ARG A 160 -22.63 -15.09 -0.84
C ARG A 160 -21.63 -14.84 0.30
N ASN A 161 -22.07 -15.01 1.55
CA ASN A 161 -21.22 -14.76 2.71
C ASN A 161 -20.08 -15.77 2.81
N GLY A 162 -20.35 -17.05 2.50
CA GLY A 162 -19.36 -18.13 2.51
C GLY A 162 -18.26 -17.91 1.48
N VAL A 163 -18.61 -17.55 0.24
CA VAL A 163 -17.61 -17.30 -0.80
C VAL A 163 -16.78 -16.05 -0.50
N LEU A 164 -17.39 -14.97 0.00
CA LEU A 164 -16.66 -13.75 0.38
C LEU A 164 -15.73 -13.95 1.60
N LEU A 165 -16.16 -14.77 2.57
CA LEU A 165 -15.29 -15.17 3.68
C LEU A 165 -14.08 -15.95 3.17
N ASN A 166 -14.26 -16.89 2.24
CA ASN A 166 -13.14 -17.63 1.67
C ASN A 166 -12.24 -16.74 0.78
N ALA A 167 -12.82 -15.81 0.03
CA ALA A 167 -12.08 -14.86 -0.79
C ALA A 167 -11.20 -13.92 0.07
N SER A 168 -11.76 -13.39 1.16
CA SER A 168 -11.00 -12.53 2.08
C SER A 168 -9.85 -13.29 2.76
N ARG A 169 -10.04 -14.59 3.06
CA ARG A 169 -8.95 -15.46 3.56
C ARG A 169 -7.81 -15.60 2.55
N GLN A 170 -8.09 -15.59 1.25
CA GLN A 170 -7.02 -15.63 0.24
C GLN A 170 -6.12 -14.39 0.35
N VAL A 171 -6.73 -13.20 0.38
CA VAL A 171 -6.01 -11.92 0.52
C VAL A 171 -5.28 -11.83 1.87
N LEU A 172 -5.95 -12.18 2.97
CA LEU A 172 -5.36 -12.12 4.31
C LEU A 172 -4.19 -13.08 4.50
N ALA A 173 -4.16 -14.22 3.82
CA ALA A 173 -3.04 -15.14 3.91
C ALA A 173 -1.75 -14.54 3.32
N ILE A 174 -1.85 -13.66 2.30
CA ILE A 174 -0.69 -12.91 1.81
C ILE A 174 -0.16 -11.97 2.90
N GLN A 175 -1.04 -11.24 3.57
CA GLN A 175 -0.68 -10.38 4.70
C GLN A 175 -0.01 -11.19 5.82
N GLN A 176 -0.52 -12.39 6.14
CA GLN A 176 0.06 -13.24 7.17
C GLN A 176 1.51 -13.64 6.84
N LEU A 177 1.82 -13.92 5.57
CA LEU A 177 3.21 -14.16 5.14
C LEU A 177 4.07 -12.90 5.17
N CYS A 178 3.48 -11.71 5.12
CA CYS A 178 4.25 -10.48 5.30
C CYS A 178 4.72 -10.29 6.75
N VAL A 179 4.07 -10.89 7.75
CA VAL A 179 4.36 -10.68 9.18
C VAL A 179 5.76 -11.16 9.60
N PRO A 180 6.17 -12.42 9.38
CA PRO A 180 7.49 -12.90 9.78
C PRO A 180 8.60 -12.21 8.99
N ASP A 181 9.78 -12.07 9.59
CA ASP A 181 10.95 -11.53 8.89
C ASP A 181 11.51 -12.53 7.87
N SER A 182 12.32 -12.02 6.93
CA SER A 182 12.81 -12.81 5.78
C SER A 182 13.74 -13.96 6.20
N ASP A 183 14.44 -13.82 7.33
CA ASP A 183 15.31 -14.81 7.95
C ASP A 183 14.55 -15.98 8.57
N ARG A 184 13.24 -15.84 8.78
CA ARG A 184 12.37 -16.90 9.25
C ARG A 184 11.91 -17.85 8.15
N TYR A 185 12.42 -17.74 6.92
CA TYR A 185 12.07 -18.63 5.83
C TYR A 185 13.27 -19.46 5.39
N ASP A 186 13.09 -20.77 5.26
CA ASP A 186 14.09 -21.64 4.65
C ASP A 186 14.21 -21.38 3.14
N VAL A 187 15.22 -22.00 2.50
CA VAL A 187 15.45 -21.87 1.05
C VAL A 187 14.26 -22.37 0.22
N GLY A 188 13.44 -23.27 0.78
CA GLY A 188 12.22 -23.79 0.17
C GLY A 188 10.98 -22.92 0.39
N GLY A 189 11.11 -21.79 1.09
CA GLY A 189 10.00 -20.89 1.41
C GLY A 189 9.09 -21.37 2.54
N ARG A 190 9.54 -22.31 3.37
CA ARG A 190 8.81 -22.74 4.57
C ARG A 190 9.20 -21.86 5.75
N LEU A 191 8.22 -21.57 6.61
CA LEU A 191 8.47 -20.83 7.84
C LEU A 191 9.24 -21.71 8.82
N LEU A 192 10.36 -21.19 9.35
CA LEU A 192 11.17 -21.82 10.38
C LEU A 192 10.45 -21.73 11.73
N GLU A 193 10.45 -22.85 12.45
CA GLU A 193 9.98 -22.90 13.83
C GLU A 193 10.97 -22.18 14.76
N ALA A 194 10.50 -21.74 15.93
CA ALA A 194 11.28 -20.90 16.85
C ALA A 194 12.61 -21.53 17.34
N GLY A 195 12.82 -22.84 17.14
CA GLY A 195 14.05 -23.57 17.48
C GLY A 195 14.98 -23.87 16.29
N GLN A 196 14.71 -23.33 15.10
CA GLN A 196 15.46 -23.60 13.87
C GLN A 196 16.24 -22.38 13.34
N LEU A 197 16.31 -21.31 14.13
CA LEU A 197 17.02 -20.05 13.82
C LEU A 197 18.47 -20.10 14.30
#